data_AF-A0A1X7BN75-F1
#
_entry.id   AF-A0A1X7BN75-F1
#
_cell.length_a   1.000
_cell.length_b   1.000
_cell.length_c   1.000
_cell.angle_alpha   90.00
_cell.angle_beta   90.00
_cell.angle_gamma   90.00
#
_symmetry.space_group_name_H-M   'P 1'
#
loop_
_entity.id
_entity.type
_entity.pdbx_description
1 polymer ?
#
loop_
_entity_poly.entity_id
_entity_poly.type
_entity_poly.pdbx_seq_one_letter_code
_entity_poly.pdbx_strand_id
1 'polypeptide(L)'
;MMPYITITTWEVGDGTDYDASMRNVRDKRLPALKDLGATRVTVVRTSDRTSAAITEWPDEVTRDTAEAAIEAVRVKVHTEDLVRLTGEMRGEVVAEV
;
A
#
# COMPACT_ATOMS: atom_id res chain seq x y z
N MET A 1 20.88 -4.41 7.70
CA MET A 1 19.48 -4.07 8.04
C MET A 1 18.61 -5.23 7.62
N MET A 2 17.65 -5.60 8.46
CA MET A 2 16.67 -6.62 8.11
C MET A 2 15.52 -5.95 7.35
N PRO A 3 15.12 -6.48 6.18
CA PRO A 3 13.99 -5.94 5.44
C PRO A 3 12.73 -5.92 6.28
N TYR A 4 11.90 -4.91 6.05
CA TYR A 4 10.64 -4.72 6.76
C TYR A 4 9.49 -4.69 5.77
N ILE A 5 8.39 -5.35 6.10
CA ILE A 5 7.21 -5.44 5.24
C ILE A 5 6.06 -4.70 5.89
N THR A 6 5.28 -3.97 5.07
CA THR A 6 3.89 -3.63 5.40
C THR A 6 2.95 -4.28 4.41
N ILE A 7 1.88 -4.89 4.90
CA ILE A 7 0.78 -5.44 4.10
C ILE A 7 -0.47 -4.65 4.46
N THR A 8 -1.12 -4.05 3.47
CA THR A 8 -2.39 -3.35 3.65
C THR A 8 -3.44 -3.94 2.74
N THR A 9 -4.62 -4.24 3.27
CA THR A 9 -5.75 -4.73 2.48
C THR A 9 -6.75 -3.62 2.25
N TRP A 10 -7.31 -3.57 1.05
CA TRP A 10 -8.19 -2.51 0.59
C TRP A 10 -9.41 -3.12 -0.08
N GLU A 11 -10.55 -2.45 0.07
CA GLU A 11 -11.79 -2.77 -0.62
C GLU A 11 -12.29 -1.55 -1.38
N VAL A 12 -12.56 -1.75 -2.67
CA VAL A 12 -13.20 -0.77 -3.54
C VAL A 12 -14.70 -0.77 -3.26
N GLY A 13 -15.31 0.41 -3.17
CA GLY A 13 -16.74 0.58 -2.92
C GLY A 13 -17.63 -0.10 -3.97
N ASP A 14 -18.86 -0.41 -3.58
CA ASP A 14 -19.82 -1.01 -4.50
C ASP A 14 -20.15 -0.08 -5.67
N GLY A 15 -20.30 -0.63 -6.87
CA GLY A 15 -20.53 0.13 -8.10
C GLY A 15 -19.35 0.98 -8.59
N THR A 16 -18.18 0.92 -7.94
CA THR A 16 -16.96 1.62 -8.38
C THR A 16 -16.16 0.74 -9.34
N ASP A 17 -15.63 1.33 -10.41
CA ASP A 17 -14.75 0.63 -11.35
C ASP A 17 -13.39 0.34 -10.69
N TYR A 18 -13.17 -0.95 -10.37
CA TYR A 18 -11.93 -1.42 -9.77
C TYR A 18 -10.70 -1.05 -10.59
N ASP A 19 -10.76 -1.15 -11.92
CA ASP A 19 -9.61 -0.87 -12.78
C ASP A 19 -9.32 0.63 -12.82
N ALA A 20 -10.35 1.47 -12.69
CA ALA A 20 -10.15 2.91 -12.50
C ALA A 20 -9.44 3.22 -11.18
N SER A 21 -9.86 2.62 -10.07
CA SER A 21 -9.18 2.77 -8.77
C SER A 21 -7.72 2.29 -8.85
N MET A 22 -7.45 1.20 -9.57
CA MET A 22 -6.09 0.68 -9.75
C MET A 22 -5.20 1.56 -10.63
N ARG A 23 -5.74 2.34 -11.57
CA ARG A 23 -4.97 3.36 -12.31
C ARG A 23 -4.42 4.42 -11.37
N ASN A 24 -5.25 4.96 -10.47
CA ASN A 24 -4.79 5.95 -9.48
C ASN A 24 -3.73 5.39 -8.54
N VAL A 25 -3.88 4.13 -8.11
CA VAL A 25 -2.85 3.44 -7.31
C VAL A 25 -1.54 3.37 -8.08
N ARG A 26 -1.55 2.93 -9.34
CA ARG A 26 -0.34 2.80 -10.18
C ARG A 26 0.34 4.14 -10.45
N ASP A 27 -0.44 5.17 -10.78
CA ASP A 27 0.10 6.43 -11.28
C ASP A 27 0.55 7.38 -10.17
N LYS A 28 -0.06 7.28 -8.97
CA LYS A 28 0.21 8.19 -7.85
C LYS A 28 0.83 7.48 -6.65
N ARG A 29 0.21 6.38 -6.20
CA ARG A 29 0.55 5.77 -4.90
C ARG A 29 1.83 4.94 -4.95
N LEU A 30 2.02 4.12 -5.99
CA LEU A 30 3.24 3.31 -6.10
C LEU A 30 4.50 4.19 -6.25
N PRO A 31 4.52 5.24 -7.09
CA PRO A 31 5.65 6.17 -7.15
C PRO A 31 5.89 6.88 -5.81
N ALA A 32 4.85 7.37 -5.15
CA ALA A 32 5.01 8.04 -3.85
C ALA A 32 5.64 7.12 -2.80
N LEU A 33 5.25 5.83 -2.73
CA LEU A 33 5.87 4.87 -1.81
C LEU A 33 7.34 4.60 -2.17
N LYS A 34 7.68 4.56 -3.46
CA LYS A 34 9.06 4.43 -3.93
C LYS A 34 9.91 5.65 -3.54
N ASP A 35 9.37 6.86 -3.70
CA ASP A 35 10.05 8.11 -3.32
C ASP A 35 10.27 8.21 -1.80
N LEU A 36 9.40 7.58 -1.01
CA LEU A 36 9.52 7.47 0.45
C LEU A 36 10.51 6.39 0.91
N GLY A 37 11.13 5.66 -0.01
CA GLY A 37 12.19 4.70 0.31
C GLY A 37 11.78 3.23 0.25
N ALA A 38 10.58 2.89 -0.21
CA ALA A 38 10.21 1.49 -0.44
C ALA A 38 11.14 0.86 -1.49
N THR A 39 11.65 -0.34 -1.23
CA THR A 39 12.48 -1.10 -2.18
C THR A 39 11.62 -1.74 -3.26
N ARG A 40 10.44 -2.22 -2.88
CA ARG A 40 9.45 -2.82 -3.79
C ARG A 40 8.04 -2.62 -3.27
N VAL A 41 7.10 -2.48 -4.20
CA VAL A 41 5.66 -2.45 -3.90
C VAL A 41 4.96 -3.40 -4.85
N THR A 42 4.19 -4.35 -4.31
CA THR A 42 3.39 -5.29 -5.08
C THR A 42 1.93 -5.13 -4.69
N VAL A 43 1.04 -4.92 -5.67
CA VAL A 43 -0.40 -4.90 -5.43
C VAL A 43 -1.01 -6.15 -6.05
N VAL A 44 -1.68 -6.94 -5.22
CA VAL A 44 -2.33 -8.20 -5.59
C VAL A 44 -3.84 -8.02 -5.51
N ARG A 45 -4.55 -8.31 -6.60
CA ARG A 45 -6.00 -8.41 -6.57
C ARG A 45 -6.38 -9.71 -5.85
N THR A 46 -7.20 -9.61 -4.81
CA THR A 46 -7.59 -10.73 -3.95
C THR A 46 -9.05 -11.13 -4.12
N SER A 47 -9.88 -10.26 -4.71
CA SER A 47 -11.23 -10.59 -5.18
C SER A 47 -11.65 -9.60 -6.27
N ASP A 48 -12.92 -9.64 -6.68
CA ASP A 48 -13.48 -8.65 -7.59
C ASP A 48 -13.37 -7.22 -7.05
N ARG A 49 -13.39 -7.05 -5.72
CA ARG A 49 -13.42 -5.75 -5.05
C ARG A 49 -12.27 -5.52 -4.07
N THR A 50 -11.42 -6.51 -3.80
CA THR A 50 -10.35 -6.35 -2.81
C THR A 50 -8.95 -6.48 -3.40
N SER A 51 -7.99 -5.83 -2.75
CA SER A 51 -6.57 -5.93 -3.06
C SER A 51 -5.71 -5.90 -1.80
N ALA A 52 -4.57 -6.57 -1.84
CA ALA A 52 -3.49 -6.42 -0.87
C ALA A 52 -2.32 -5.68 -1.50
N ALA A 53 -1.82 -4.63 -0.85
CA ALA A 53 -0.56 -3.99 -1.19
C ALA A 53 0.52 -4.45 -0.21
N ILE A 54 1.56 -5.08 -0.73
CA ILE A 54 2.75 -5.55 -0.01
C ILE A 54 3.87 -4.57 -0.33
N THR A 55 4.38 -3.90 0.68
CA THR A 55 5.45 -2.90 0.54
C THR A 55 6.68 -3.37 1.30
N GLU A 56 7.78 -3.50 0.59
CA GLU A 56 9.10 -3.83 1.12
C GLU A 56 9.86 -2.53 1.41
N TRP A 57 10.45 -2.47 2.60
CA TRP A 57 11.27 -1.38 3.09
C TRP A 57 12.66 -1.93 3.42
N PRO A 58 13.73 -1.14 3.28
CA PRO A 58 15.08 -1.59 3.63
C PRO A 58 15.21 -1.91 5.13
N ASP A 59 14.42 -1.24 5.97
CA ASP A 59 14.39 -1.39 7.43
C ASP A 59 13.15 -0.73 8.05
N GLU A 60 12.91 -0.99 9.34
CA GLU A 60 11.79 -0.43 10.10
C GLU A 60 11.87 1.11 10.24
N VAL A 61 13.07 1.67 10.39
CA VAL A 61 13.26 3.13 10.58
C VAL A 61 12.83 3.91 9.35
N THR A 62 13.16 3.41 8.16
CA THR A 62 12.74 3.96 6.88
C THR A 62 11.21 3.91 6.75
N ARG A 63 10.58 2.78 7.16
CA ARG A 63 9.11 2.68 7.18
C ARG A 63 8.48 3.68 8.13
N ASP A 64 8.98 3.76 9.36
CA ASP A 64 8.46 4.66 10.40
C ASP A 64 8.60 6.13 9.99
N THR A 65 9.70 6.48 9.33
CA THR A 65 9.91 7.83 8.78
C THR A 65 8.89 8.17 7.69
N ALA A 66 8.48 7.17 6.90
CA ALA A 66 7.47 7.31 5.85
C ALA A 66 6.03 7.34 6.38
N GLU A 67 5.76 6.92 7.63
CA GLU A 67 4.40 6.73 8.19
C GLU A 67 3.52 7.98 8.02
N ALA A 68 4.04 9.16 8.37
CA ALA A 68 3.28 10.41 8.29
C ALA A 68 2.90 10.78 6.84
N ALA A 69 3.80 10.53 5.88
CA ALA A 69 3.53 10.78 4.47
C ALA A 69 2.57 9.73 3.88
N ILE A 70 2.69 8.48 4.32
CA ILE A 70 1.78 7.39 3.96
C ILE A 70 0.36 7.74 4.44
N GLU A 71 0.20 8.21 5.67
CA GLU A 71 -1.11 8.55 6.22
C GLU A 71 -1.76 9.72 5.45
N ALA A 72 -0.98 10.74 5.07
CA ALA A 72 -1.47 11.82 4.21
C ALA A 72 -1.97 11.32 2.85
N VAL A 73 -1.29 10.34 2.25
CA VAL A 73 -1.74 9.69 1.00
C VAL A 73 -2.99 8.86 1.23
N ARG A 74 -3.08 8.10 2.34
CA ARG A 74 -4.25 7.27 2.68
C ARG A 74 -5.52 8.11 2.84
N VAL A 75 -5.45 9.22 3.57
CA VAL A 75 -6.59 10.13 3.80
C VAL A 75 -7.10 10.72 2.48
N LYS A 76 -6.19 11.14 1.59
CA LYS A 76 -6.56 11.71 0.30
C LYS A 76 -7.22 10.69 -0.62
N VAL A 77 -6.66 9.48 -0.68
CA VAL A 77 -7.18 8.37 -1.50
C VAL A 77 -8.56 7.90 -1.01
N HIS A 78 -8.80 7.84 0.30
CA HIS A 78 -10.11 7.47 0.84
C HIS A 78 -11.22 8.43 0.38
N THR A 79 -10.89 9.69 0.14
CA THR A 79 -11.88 10.72 -0.23
C THR A 79 -12.15 10.74 -1.74
N GLU A 80 -11.16 10.40 -2.57
CA GLU A 80 -11.22 10.51 -4.04
C GLU A 80 -11.58 9.17 -4.74
N ASP A 81 -11.17 8.02 -4.18
CA ASP A 81 -11.18 6.74 -4.92
C ASP A 81 -12.24 5.73 -4.45
N LEU A 82 -13.09 6.11 -3.47
CA LEU A 82 -14.10 5.23 -2.85
C LEU A 82 -13.51 3.89 -2.35
N VAL A 83 -12.25 3.90 -1.94
CA VAL A 83 -11.56 2.72 -1.39
C VAL A 83 -11.42 2.85 0.12
N ARG A 84 -11.57 1.72 0.82
CA ARG A 84 -11.47 1.61 2.27
C ARG A 84 -10.33 0.66 2.64
N LEU A 85 -9.52 1.05 3.62
CA LEU A 85 -8.58 0.14 4.28
C LEU A 85 -9.38 -0.89 5.11
N THR A 86 -9.10 -2.19 4.91
CA THR A 86 -9.76 -3.29 5.62
C THR A 86 -8.85 -4.01 6.59
N GLY A 87 -7.55 -3.79 6.53
CA GLY A 87 -6.58 -4.44 7.39
C GLY A 87 -5.16 -3.95 7.15
N GLU A 88 -4.32 -4.08 8.18
CA GLU A 88 -2.91 -3.70 8.15
C GLU A 88 -2.09 -4.71 8.95
N MET A 89 -0.95 -5.12 8.40
CA MET A 89 0.06 -5.97 9.02
C MET A 89 1.42 -5.37 8.75
N ARG A 90 2.37 -5.57 9.67
CA ARG A 90 3.73 -5.10 9.50
C ARG A 90 4.71 -5.91 10.33
N GLY A 91 5.96 -6.02 9.87
CA GLY A 91 7.00 -6.73 10.61
C GLY A 91 8.27 -6.96 9.81
N GLU A 92 9.29 -7.44 10.51
CA GLU A 92 10.56 -7.86 9.94
C GLU A 92 10.40 -9.12 9.08
N VAL A 93 11.18 -9.21 8.00
CA VAL A 93 11.30 -10.44 7.21
C VAL A 93 12.18 -11.42 7.96
N VAL A 94 11.60 -12.56 8.36
CA VAL A 94 12.30 -13.63 9.09
C VAL A 94 12.85 -14.73 8.18
N ALA A 95 12.34 -14.86 6.95
CA ALA A 95 12.78 -15.81 5.93
C ALA A 95 12.26 -15.43 4.53
N GLU A 96 13.10 -15.57 3.49
CA GLU A 96 12.77 -15.36 2.06
C GLU A 96 13.71 -16.19 1.15
N VAL A 97 13.35 -16.39 -0.13
CA VAL A 97 14.13 -17.14 -1.14
C VAL A 97 14.40 -16.27 -2.36
#